data_AF-A0A835FUA1-F1
#
_entry.id   AF-A0A835FUA1-F1
#
_cell.length_a   1.000
_cell.length_b   1.000
_cell.length_c   1.000
_cell.angle_alpha   90.00
_cell.angle_beta   90.00
_cell.angle_gamma   90.00
#
_symmetry.space_group_name_H-M   'P 1'
#
loop_
_entity.id
_entity.type
_entity.pdbx_description
1 polymer ?
#
loop_
_entity_poly.entity_id
_entity_poly.type
_entity_poly.pdbx_seq_one_letter_code
_entity_poly.pdbx_strand_id
1 'polypeptide(L)'
;MVPALSTLTSKSNHLRCLARRQADLESPAATAAARDIYAPPPPPRHEFLLLDEGAPEFATTEQVQSSCSVCDAGVIDMFTNVAAHQLLVYYVKEKYTLRYTGGMVPHIIVKEKGIFTNVTSPSAKAKLRFLFEVAPLGFLVEKAGGFSSDGKQSVLDRVINELDERTQVAYGSKNEIIRFEETLYGSSRLTAGATVGAAV
;
A
#
# COMPACT_ATOMS: atom_id res chain seq x y z
N MET A 1 63.77 14.42 -22.27
CA MET A 1 62.98 15.68 -22.19
C MET A 1 61.51 15.30 -22.34
N VAL A 2 60.73 15.44 -21.26
CA VAL A 2 59.25 15.28 -21.12
C VAL A 2 58.54 14.06 -21.75
N PRO A 3 57.91 13.20 -20.92
CA PRO A 3 56.74 12.40 -21.30
C PRO A 3 55.46 12.90 -20.59
N ALA A 4 54.41 13.29 -21.32
CA ALA A 4 53.04 13.41 -20.79
C ALA A 4 51.99 13.66 -21.90
N LEU A 5 51.28 12.62 -22.34
CA LEU A 5 50.10 12.74 -23.22
C LEU A 5 49.09 11.60 -22.94
N SER A 6 48.63 11.49 -21.69
CA SER A 6 47.63 10.49 -21.26
C SER A 6 46.62 10.99 -20.21
N THR A 7 46.77 12.21 -19.69
CA THR A 7 46.00 12.72 -18.55
C THR A 7 44.69 13.45 -18.91
N LEU A 8 44.41 13.67 -20.20
CA LEU A 8 43.26 14.46 -20.67
C LEU A 8 41.94 13.67 -20.79
N THR A 9 41.98 12.35 -21.01
CA THR A 9 40.78 11.52 -21.20
C THR A 9 40.06 11.19 -19.90
N SER A 10 40.80 11.01 -18.79
CA SER A 10 40.24 10.68 -17.47
C SER A 10 39.33 11.79 -16.93
N LYS A 11 39.75 13.06 -16.99
CA LYS A 11 38.96 14.20 -16.51
C LYS A 11 37.62 14.36 -17.24
N SER A 12 37.59 14.12 -18.55
CA SER A 12 36.36 14.20 -19.38
C SER A 12 35.31 13.16 -18.96
N ASN A 13 35.73 11.91 -18.73
CA ASN A 13 34.81 10.87 -18.28
C ASN A 13 34.33 11.10 -16.83
N HIS A 14 35.20 11.61 -15.96
CA HIS A 14 34.82 11.93 -14.58
C HIS A 14 33.79 13.06 -14.51
N LEU A 15 33.93 14.10 -15.35
CA LEU A 15 32.95 15.18 -15.48
C LEU A 15 31.61 14.68 -16.04
N ARG A 16 31.61 13.75 -17.00
CA ARG A 16 30.38 13.12 -17.52
C ARG A 16 29.66 12.24 -16.47
N CYS A 17 30.41 11.52 -15.63
CA CYS A 17 29.83 10.77 -14.51
C CYS A 17 29.23 11.69 -13.43
N LEU A 18 29.88 12.82 -13.14
CA LEU A 18 29.34 13.82 -12.21
C LEU A 18 28.07 14.46 -12.76
N ALA A 19 28.08 14.89 -14.03
CA ALA A 19 26.89 15.45 -14.69
C ALA A 19 25.71 14.47 -14.75
N ARG A 20 25.95 13.16 -14.98
CA ARG A 20 24.90 12.14 -14.88
C ARG A 20 24.35 12.00 -13.46
N ARG A 21 25.21 11.87 -12.44
CA ARG A 21 24.76 11.83 -11.04
C ARG A 21 23.92 13.04 -10.65
N GLN A 22 24.25 14.22 -11.18
CA GLN A 22 23.53 15.45 -10.89
C GLN A 22 22.15 15.47 -11.58
N ALA A 23 22.06 15.01 -12.83
CA ALA A 23 20.78 14.81 -13.52
C ALA A 23 19.91 13.69 -12.90
N ASP A 24 20.52 12.62 -12.36
CA ASP A 24 19.82 11.53 -11.68
C ASP A 24 19.14 12.05 -10.38
N LEU A 25 19.82 12.94 -9.64
CA LEU A 25 19.30 13.62 -8.44
C LEU A 25 18.15 14.59 -8.74
N GLU A 26 18.17 15.25 -9.91
CA GLU A 26 17.13 16.18 -10.36
C GLU A 26 15.93 15.47 -11.03
N SER A 27 15.95 14.14 -11.14
CA SER A 27 14.85 13.40 -11.73
C SER A 27 13.58 13.44 -10.84
N PRO A 28 12.37 13.49 -11.44
CA PRO A 28 11.12 13.46 -10.66
C PRO A 28 10.96 12.16 -9.86
N ALA A 29 11.57 11.05 -10.31
CA ALA A 29 11.60 9.79 -9.59
C ALA A 29 12.48 9.85 -8.33
N ALA A 30 13.68 10.45 -8.41
CA ALA A 30 14.52 10.70 -7.23
C ALA A 30 13.86 11.68 -6.25
N THR A 31 13.15 12.69 -6.77
CA THR A 31 12.40 13.66 -5.96
C THR A 31 11.22 13.01 -5.21
N ALA A 32 10.57 12.01 -5.82
CA ALA A 32 9.55 11.20 -5.14
C ALA A 32 10.18 10.31 -4.04
N ALA A 33 11.24 9.56 -4.37
CA ALA A 33 11.93 8.69 -3.40
C ALA A 33 12.56 9.46 -2.23
N ALA A 34 13.02 10.69 -2.44
CA ALA A 34 13.58 11.54 -1.39
C ALA A 34 12.51 12.06 -0.40
N ARG A 35 11.24 12.19 -0.83
CA ARG A 35 10.14 12.58 0.07
C ARG A 35 9.83 11.49 1.09
N ASP A 36 9.92 10.22 0.71
CA ASP A 36 9.67 9.08 1.60
C ASP A 36 10.70 8.93 2.73
N ILE A 37 11.90 9.48 2.58
CA ILE A 37 13.00 9.36 3.56
C ILE A 37 12.93 10.47 4.63
N TYR A 38 12.34 11.62 4.34
CA TYR A 38 12.30 12.79 5.23
C TYR A 38 10.89 13.30 5.57
N ALA A 39 9.84 12.58 5.15
CA ALA A 39 8.49 12.83 5.65
C ALA A 39 8.44 12.58 7.17
N PRO A 40 7.92 13.52 7.98
CA PRO A 40 7.62 13.21 9.38
C PRO A 40 6.61 12.05 9.42
N PRO A 41 6.68 11.15 10.41
CA PRO A 41 5.72 10.07 10.55
C PRO A 41 4.30 10.67 10.56
N PRO A 42 3.33 10.06 9.85
CA PRO A 42 2.02 10.67 9.67
C PRO A 42 1.37 10.91 11.04
N PRO A 43 0.62 12.02 11.21
CA PRO A 43 -0.03 12.34 12.46
C PRO A 43 -0.95 11.18 12.82
N PRO A 44 -0.75 10.54 13.99
CA PRO A 44 -1.37 9.25 14.29
C PRO A 44 -2.88 9.40 14.47
N ARG A 45 -3.63 8.32 14.21
CA ARG A 45 -5.10 8.35 14.28
C ARG A 45 -5.54 8.57 15.74
N HIS A 46 -6.64 9.27 15.95
CA HIS A 46 -7.27 9.37 17.27
C HIS A 46 -8.55 8.55 17.29
N GLU A 47 -8.67 7.62 18.24
CA GLU A 47 -9.93 6.96 18.56
C GLU A 47 -10.64 7.68 19.70
N PHE A 48 -11.96 7.78 19.62
CA PHE A 48 -12.81 8.35 20.66
C PHE A 48 -13.88 7.33 21.04
N LEU A 49 -13.96 6.99 22.32
CA LEU A 49 -15.08 6.22 22.84
C LEU A 49 -16.22 7.16 23.23
N LEU A 50 -17.43 6.84 22.77
CA LEU A 50 -18.63 7.49 23.27
C LEU A 50 -19.03 6.82 24.58
N LEU A 51 -18.94 7.56 25.68
CA LEU A 51 -19.44 7.12 26.98
C LEU A 51 -20.96 7.37 27.08
N ASP A 52 -21.63 6.64 27.97
CA ASP A 52 -23.08 6.82 28.24
C ASP A 52 -23.41 8.24 28.76
N GLU A 53 -22.43 8.93 29.35
CA GLU A 53 -22.46 10.36 29.74
C GLU A 53 -22.55 11.33 28.53
N GLY A 54 -22.47 10.82 27.29
CA GLY A 54 -22.66 11.59 26.05
C GLY A 54 -21.47 12.39 25.56
N ALA A 55 -20.39 12.51 26.36
CA ALA A 55 -19.14 13.11 25.94
C ALA A 55 -18.22 12.06 25.29
N PRO A 56 -17.59 12.36 24.12
CA PRO A 56 -16.55 11.50 23.56
C PRO A 56 -15.25 11.65 24.35
N GLU A 57 -14.78 10.57 24.96
CA GLU A 57 -13.45 10.51 25.59
C GLU A 57 -12.40 10.07 24.56
N PHE A 58 -11.24 10.72 24.57
CA PHE A 58 -10.10 10.34 23.74
C PHE A 58 -9.48 9.04 24.29
N ALA A 59 -9.47 7.98 23.48
CA ALA A 59 -9.04 6.64 23.90
C ALA A 59 -7.54 6.42 23.68
N THR A 60 -7.12 6.27 22.41
CA THR A 60 -5.75 5.93 22.04
C THR A 60 -5.30 6.61 20.75
N THR A 61 -4.00 6.46 20.47
CA THR A 61 -3.35 7.05 19.30
C THR A 61 -2.38 6.05 18.69
N GLU A 62 -2.69 5.61 17.48
CA GLU A 62 -2.22 4.32 16.97
C GLU A 62 -1.72 4.40 15.51
N GLN A 63 -0.80 3.48 15.17
CA GLN A 63 -0.20 3.31 13.85
C GLN A 63 -0.27 1.84 13.40
N VAL A 64 -0.38 1.64 12.08
CA VAL A 64 -0.46 0.32 11.44
C VAL A 64 0.89 -0.39 11.53
N GLN A 65 0.86 -1.65 11.97
CA GLN A 65 2.06 -2.47 12.11
C GLN A 65 2.57 -2.98 10.75
N SER A 66 3.89 -3.12 10.62
CA SER A 66 4.54 -3.49 9.35
C SER A 66 4.33 -4.95 8.93
N SER A 67 4.05 -5.84 9.89
CA SER A 67 3.72 -7.25 9.67
C SER A 67 2.32 -7.58 10.19
N CYS A 68 1.65 -8.53 9.53
CA CYS A 68 0.29 -8.92 9.87
C CYS A 68 0.09 -10.44 9.73
N SER A 69 -0.88 -10.99 10.47
CA SER A 69 -1.34 -12.38 10.40
C SER A 69 -2.88 -12.48 10.43
N VAL A 70 -3.58 -11.43 10.01
CA VAL A 70 -5.05 -11.33 9.98
C VAL A 70 -5.48 -10.96 8.56
N CYS A 71 -6.34 -11.78 7.96
CA CYS A 71 -6.90 -11.52 6.63
C CYS A 71 -8.42 -11.30 6.72
N ASP A 72 -8.90 -10.26 6.04
CA ASP A 72 -10.31 -9.97 5.80
C ASP A 72 -10.54 -9.98 4.28
N ALA A 73 -11.06 -11.10 3.78
CA ALA A 73 -11.14 -11.39 2.35
C ALA A 73 -12.55 -11.84 1.97
N GLY A 74 -13.10 -11.23 0.91
CA GLY A 74 -14.37 -11.62 0.32
C GLY A 74 -14.30 -13.02 -0.30
N VAL A 75 -14.61 -14.05 0.48
CA VAL A 75 -14.36 -15.47 0.15
C VAL A 75 -14.95 -15.92 -1.19
N ILE A 76 -16.15 -15.46 -1.56
CA ILE A 76 -16.84 -15.83 -2.81
C ILE A 76 -16.07 -15.34 -4.05
N ASP A 77 -15.59 -14.10 -3.97
CA ASP A 77 -14.96 -13.42 -5.11
C ASP A 77 -13.55 -14.02 -5.34
N MET A 78 -12.90 -14.50 -4.27
CA MET A 78 -11.63 -15.24 -4.30
C MET A 78 -11.70 -16.58 -5.03
N PHE A 79 -12.82 -17.32 -4.99
CA PHE A 79 -12.95 -18.60 -5.71
C PHE A 79 -13.17 -18.45 -7.22
N THR A 80 -13.61 -17.28 -7.68
CA THR A 80 -13.96 -17.02 -9.09
C THR A 80 -12.87 -16.30 -9.87
N ASN A 81 -11.82 -15.84 -9.20
CA ASN A 81 -10.63 -15.22 -9.80
C ASN A 81 -9.38 -16.00 -9.37
N VAL A 82 -8.66 -16.59 -10.34
CA VAL A 82 -7.52 -17.50 -10.07
C VAL A 82 -6.40 -16.83 -9.26
N ALA A 83 -6.10 -15.56 -9.53
CA ALA A 83 -5.06 -14.84 -8.82
C ALA A 83 -5.49 -14.50 -7.38
N ALA A 84 -6.76 -14.14 -7.20
CA ALA A 84 -7.36 -13.94 -5.88
C ALA A 84 -7.38 -15.26 -5.07
N HIS A 85 -7.64 -16.39 -5.72
CA HIS A 85 -7.54 -17.72 -5.10
C HIS A 85 -6.11 -18.04 -4.63
N GLN A 86 -5.08 -17.71 -5.42
CA GLN A 86 -3.67 -17.91 -5.02
C GLN A 86 -3.31 -17.09 -3.78
N LEU A 87 -3.77 -15.84 -3.71
CA LEU A 87 -3.62 -14.97 -2.53
C LEU A 87 -4.28 -15.58 -1.28
N LEU A 88 -5.50 -16.13 -1.41
CA LEU A 88 -6.20 -16.81 -0.33
C LEU A 88 -5.47 -18.10 0.12
N VAL A 89 -4.98 -18.91 -0.83
CA VAL A 89 -4.19 -20.11 -0.55
C VAL A 89 -2.91 -19.77 0.20
N TYR A 90 -2.25 -18.65 -0.14
CA TYR A 90 -1.11 -18.15 0.62
C TYR A 90 -1.48 -17.85 2.09
N TYR A 91 -2.54 -17.09 2.34
CA TYR A 91 -2.99 -16.80 3.72
C TYR A 91 -3.33 -18.06 4.53
N VAL A 92 -3.89 -19.09 3.89
CA VAL A 92 -4.20 -20.39 4.52
C VAL A 92 -2.93 -21.24 4.77
N LYS A 93 -1.93 -21.16 3.89
CA LYS A 93 -0.61 -21.78 4.08
C LYS A 93 0.08 -21.20 5.32
N GLU A 94 0.15 -19.88 5.40
CA GLU A 94 0.82 -19.11 6.46
C GLU A 94 -0.04 -18.91 7.74
N LYS A 95 -1.17 -19.61 7.86
CA LYS A 95 -2.02 -19.65 9.07
C LYS A 95 -2.57 -18.28 9.53
N TYR A 96 -2.94 -17.43 8.58
CA TYR A 96 -3.59 -16.16 8.89
C TYR A 96 -4.96 -16.40 9.55
N THR A 97 -5.30 -15.55 10.52
CA THR A 97 -6.62 -15.56 11.15
C THR A 97 -7.63 -14.88 10.22
N LEU A 98 -8.49 -15.67 9.58
CA LEU A 98 -9.59 -15.15 8.78
C LEU A 98 -10.62 -14.45 9.67
N ARG A 99 -10.96 -13.20 9.34
CA ARG A 99 -12.04 -12.43 9.97
C ARG A 99 -12.77 -11.63 8.90
N TYR A 100 -13.97 -12.06 8.53
CA TYR A 100 -14.84 -11.38 7.58
C TYR A 100 -16.24 -11.24 8.20
N THR A 101 -16.73 -10.02 8.39
CA THR A 101 -18.10 -9.75 8.88
C THR A 101 -19.02 -9.16 7.81
N GLY A 102 -18.51 -8.94 6.59
CA GLY A 102 -19.24 -8.26 5.52
C GLY A 102 -19.36 -6.74 5.65
N GLY A 103 -18.93 -6.16 6.79
CA GLY A 103 -18.79 -4.72 6.98
C GLY A 103 -17.32 -4.32 6.95
N MET A 104 -16.99 -3.25 6.21
CA MET A 104 -15.60 -2.81 5.99
C MET A 104 -15.01 -2.03 7.18
N VAL A 105 -15.85 -1.30 7.93
CA VAL A 105 -15.47 -0.46 9.08
C VAL A 105 -14.82 -1.25 10.25
N PRO A 106 -15.40 -2.35 10.76
CA PRO A 106 -14.95 -2.97 12.02
C PRO A 106 -13.59 -3.71 11.97
N HIS A 107 -13.05 -4.06 10.80
CA HIS A 107 -11.78 -4.80 10.72
C HIS A 107 -10.55 -3.93 10.48
N ILE A 108 -10.68 -2.91 9.63
CA ILE A 108 -9.56 -2.02 9.26
C ILE A 108 -9.25 -1.02 10.38
N ILE A 109 -10.25 -0.62 11.17
CA ILE A 109 -10.09 0.43 12.18
C ILE A 109 -9.57 -0.12 13.50
N VAL A 110 -10.03 -1.30 13.93
CA VAL A 110 -10.01 -1.74 15.35
C VAL A 110 -8.76 -2.55 15.76
N LYS A 111 -7.85 -2.95 14.84
CA LYS A 111 -6.96 -4.11 15.10
C LYS A 111 -5.45 -3.98 14.88
N GLU A 112 -4.83 -2.81 14.86
CA GLU A 112 -3.36 -2.62 14.62
C GLU A 112 -2.85 -3.06 13.22
N LYS A 113 -3.42 -4.15 12.67
CA LYS A 113 -2.85 -5.04 11.66
C LYS A 113 -3.97 -5.75 10.90
N GLY A 114 -3.91 -5.69 9.58
CA GLY A 114 -4.81 -6.43 8.71
C GLY A 114 -4.32 -6.40 7.27
N ILE A 115 -4.84 -7.33 6.46
CA ILE A 115 -5.02 -7.11 5.04
C ILE A 115 -6.51 -7.31 4.71
N PHE A 116 -7.17 -6.21 4.37
CA PHE A 116 -8.52 -6.21 3.81
C PHE A 116 -8.41 -6.31 2.29
N THR A 117 -9.20 -7.19 1.66
CA THR A 117 -9.24 -7.34 0.20
C THR A 117 -10.67 -7.52 -0.32
N ASN A 118 -11.07 -6.62 -1.22
CA ASN A 118 -12.27 -6.74 -2.03
C ASN A 118 -11.84 -6.72 -3.49
N VAL A 119 -11.79 -7.90 -4.13
CA VAL A 119 -11.29 -8.09 -5.49
C VAL A 119 -12.46 -8.31 -6.45
N THR A 120 -12.41 -7.72 -7.64
CA THR A 120 -13.43 -8.01 -8.66
C THR A 120 -13.23 -9.37 -9.32
N SER A 121 -14.34 -10.00 -9.72
CA SER A 121 -14.30 -11.20 -10.56
C SER A 121 -15.32 -11.08 -11.70
N PRO A 122 -15.22 -11.92 -12.75
CA PRO A 122 -16.21 -11.93 -13.83
C PRO A 122 -17.64 -12.23 -13.35
N SER A 123 -17.77 -12.95 -12.22
CA SER A 123 -19.05 -13.28 -11.59
C SER A 123 -19.51 -12.21 -10.58
N ALA A 124 -18.58 -11.46 -9.99
CA ALA A 124 -18.85 -10.49 -8.94
C ALA A 124 -18.29 -9.09 -9.28
N LYS A 125 -19.20 -8.18 -9.63
CA LYS A 125 -18.88 -6.76 -9.83
C LYS A 125 -18.40 -6.12 -8.52
N ALA A 126 -17.59 -5.07 -8.63
CA ALA A 126 -17.19 -4.22 -7.50
C ALA A 126 -18.44 -3.74 -6.73
N LYS A 127 -18.46 -3.95 -5.41
CA LYS A 127 -19.60 -3.63 -4.54
C LYS A 127 -19.46 -2.25 -3.87
N LEU A 128 -18.22 -1.87 -3.54
CA LEU A 128 -17.89 -0.69 -2.74
C LEU A 128 -17.91 0.60 -3.58
N ARG A 129 -18.57 1.65 -3.08
CA ARG A 129 -18.64 2.98 -3.68
C ARG A 129 -17.38 3.79 -3.38
N PHE A 130 -16.73 4.29 -4.41
CA PHE A 130 -15.43 4.94 -4.27
C PHE A 130 -15.49 6.15 -3.32
N LEU A 131 -16.38 7.11 -3.59
CA LEU A 131 -16.47 8.38 -2.86
C LEU A 131 -16.86 8.22 -1.37
N PHE A 132 -17.78 7.30 -1.06
CA PHE A 132 -18.40 7.21 0.27
C PHE A 132 -17.78 6.16 1.19
N GLU A 133 -17.10 5.18 0.61
CA GLU A 133 -16.56 4.03 1.34
C GLU A 133 -15.04 3.94 1.15
N VAL A 134 -14.59 3.95 -0.10
CA VAL A 134 -13.19 3.62 -0.43
C VAL A 134 -12.25 4.79 -0.10
N ALA A 135 -12.49 5.96 -0.67
CA ALA A 135 -11.69 7.17 -0.41
C ALA A 135 -11.55 7.54 1.09
N PRO A 136 -12.65 7.60 1.90
CA PRO A 136 -12.50 7.95 3.32
C PRO A 136 -11.77 6.88 4.14
N LEU A 137 -11.93 5.58 3.85
CA LEU A 137 -11.13 4.56 4.53
C LEU A 137 -9.67 4.55 4.08
N GLY A 138 -9.39 4.74 2.79
CA GLY A 138 -8.02 4.90 2.28
C GLY A 138 -7.29 6.03 2.99
N PHE A 139 -7.96 7.18 3.19
CA PHE A 139 -7.41 8.31 3.94
C PHE A 139 -7.09 7.93 5.38
N LEU A 140 -8.01 7.27 6.08
CA LEU A 140 -7.80 6.83 7.46
C LEU A 140 -6.67 5.78 7.60
N VAL A 141 -6.52 4.88 6.63
CA VAL A 141 -5.47 3.85 6.61
C VAL A 141 -4.10 4.47 6.36
N GLU A 142 -3.96 5.35 5.37
CA GLU A 142 -2.68 5.97 5.04
C GLU A 142 -2.24 6.99 6.10
N LYS A 143 -3.18 7.70 6.75
CA LYS A 143 -2.86 8.51 7.95
C LYS A 143 -2.41 7.68 9.14
N ALA A 144 -2.86 6.43 9.26
CA ALA A 144 -2.34 5.51 10.27
C ALA A 144 -1.01 4.84 9.85
N GLY A 145 -0.40 5.19 8.71
CA GLY A 145 0.85 4.58 8.22
C GLY A 145 0.67 3.24 7.50
N GLY A 146 -0.57 2.83 7.23
CA GLY A 146 -0.88 1.74 6.33
C GLY A 146 -0.80 2.16 4.86
N PHE A 147 -1.12 1.25 3.95
CA PHE A 147 -1.12 1.48 2.51
C PHE A 147 -2.47 1.07 1.92
N SER A 148 -2.92 1.80 0.90
CA SER A 148 -4.08 1.45 0.09
C SER A 148 -3.67 1.11 -1.35
N SER A 149 -4.45 0.28 -2.02
CA SER A 149 -4.29 0.04 -3.47
C SER A 149 -5.60 -0.34 -4.12
N ASP A 150 -5.88 0.21 -5.31
CA ASP A 150 -6.93 -0.30 -6.20
C ASP A 150 -6.45 -1.49 -7.08
N GLY A 151 -5.19 -1.87 -6.92
CA GLY A 151 -4.46 -2.86 -7.73
C GLY A 151 -3.38 -2.24 -8.62
N LYS A 152 -3.41 -0.92 -8.87
CA LYS A 152 -2.43 -0.23 -9.74
C LYS A 152 -1.89 1.07 -9.15
N GLN A 153 -2.66 1.75 -8.31
CA GLN A 153 -2.33 3.06 -7.72
C GLN A 153 -2.90 3.15 -6.29
N SER A 154 -2.54 4.20 -5.53
CA SER A 154 -3.22 4.45 -4.25
C SER A 154 -4.69 4.79 -4.51
N VAL A 155 -5.55 4.44 -3.56
CA VAL A 155 -6.92 4.94 -3.52
C VAL A 155 -6.93 6.47 -3.53
N LEU A 156 -5.99 7.13 -2.84
CA LEU A 156 -5.97 8.60 -2.74
C LEU A 156 -5.52 9.32 -4.01
N ASP A 157 -4.80 8.64 -4.90
CA ASP A 157 -4.33 9.19 -6.18
C ASP A 157 -5.42 9.19 -7.27
N ARG A 158 -6.53 8.47 -7.05
CA ARG A 158 -7.58 8.26 -8.05
C ARG A 158 -8.53 9.45 -8.16
N VAL A 159 -8.62 10.01 -9.36
CA VAL A 159 -9.59 11.06 -9.71
C VAL A 159 -11.00 10.47 -9.78
N ILE A 160 -11.96 11.11 -9.11
CA ILE A 160 -13.37 10.73 -9.08
C ILE A 160 -14.07 11.35 -10.29
N ASN A 161 -14.67 10.52 -11.14
CA ASN A 161 -15.41 10.99 -12.31
C ASN A 161 -16.94 10.90 -12.10
N GLU A 162 -17.39 9.90 -11.34
CA GLU A 162 -18.82 9.64 -11.09
C GLU A 162 -19.13 9.39 -9.61
N LEU A 163 -20.33 9.75 -9.15
CA LEU A 163 -20.73 9.62 -7.74
C LEU A 163 -20.98 8.17 -7.28
N ASP A 164 -21.42 7.29 -8.19
CA ASP A 164 -21.66 5.86 -7.91
C ASP A 164 -20.55 4.97 -8.53
N GLU A 165 -19.38 5.55 -8.80
CA GLU A 165 -18.18 4.83 -9.23
C GLU A 165 -17.83 3.76 -8.19
N ARG A 166 -17.55 2.54 -8.64
CA ARG A 166 -17.19 1.41 -7.77
C ARG A 166 -15.82 0.85 -8.13
N THR A 167 -15.12 0.35 -7.12
CA THR A 167 -13.81 -0.28 -7.32
C THR A 167 -13.58 -1.46 -6.40
N GLN A 168 -12.68 -2.35 -6.82
CA GLN A 168 -11.93 -3.19 -5.92
C GLN A 168 -10.93 -2.35 -5.11
N VAL A 169 -10.54 -2.87 -3.95
CA VAL A 169 -9.55 -2.23 -3.08
C VAL A 169 -8.87 -3.25 -2.16
N ALA A 170 -7.62 -2.97 -1.82
CA ALA A 170 -6.93 -3.54 -0.68
C ALA A 170 -6.44 -2.46 0.29
N TYR A 171 -6.47 -2.79 1.58
CA TYR A 171 -5.91 -1.96 2.66
C TYR A 171 -5.12 -2.83 3.64
N GLY A 172 -3.92 -2.41 4.02
CA GLY A 172 -3.15 -3.13 5.01
C GLY A 172 -1.76 -2.59 5.22
N SER A 173 -0.87 -3.44 5.74
CA SER A 173 0.55 -3.11 5.83
C SER A 173 1.22 -3.12 4.45
N LYS A 174 2.36 -2.42 4.34
CA LYS A 174 3.11 -2.28 3.07
C LYS A 174 3.38 -3.62 2.38
N ASN A 175 3.77 -4.63 3.15
CA ASN A 175 4.16 -5.94 2.64
C ASN A 175 2.98 -6.72 2.06
N GLU A 176 1.80 -6.61 2.68
CA GLU A 176 0.59 -7.28 2.19
C GLU A 176 0.02 -6.59 0.94
N ILE A 177 0.15 -5.27 0.84
CA ILE A 177 -0.21 -4.53 -0.38
C ILE A 177 0.74 -4.85 -1.55
N ILE A 178 2.05 -4.98 -1.29
CA ILE A 178 3.02 -5.47 -2.31
C ILE A 178 2.59 -6.85 -2.81
N ARG A 179 2.35 -7.80 -1.90
CA ARG A 179 1.91 -9.16 -2.25
C ARG A 179 0.59 -9.16 -3.03
N PHE A 180 -0.35 -8.30 -2.66
CA PHE A 180 -1.63 -8.14 -3.36
C PHE A 180 -1.44 -7.68 -4.82
N GLU A 181 -0.65 -6.63 -5.04
CA GLU A 181 -0.36 -6.12 -6.38
C GLU A 181 0.43 -7.15 -7.22
N GLU A 182 1.47 -7.77 -6.64
CA GLU A 182 2.26 -8.82 -7.31
C GLU A 182 1.42 -10.05 -7.68
N THR A 183 0.55 -10.53 -6.79
CA THR A 183 -0.24 -11.74 -7.05
C THR A 183 -1.34 -11.49 -8.08
N LEU A 184 -1.98 -10.31 -8.08
CA LEU A 184 -3.08 -10.00 -9.02
C LEU A 184 -2.61 -9.44 -10.37
N TYR A 185 -1.49 -8.70 -10.39
CA TYR A 185 -1.05 -7.92 -11.56
C TYR A 185 0.38 -8.24 -12.01
N GLY A 186 1.11 -9.11 -11.30
CA GLY A 186 2.46 -9.55 -11.67
C GLY A 186 3.58 -8.57 -11.29
N SER A 187 3.24 -7.37 -10.83
CA SER A 187 4.19 -6.38 -10.32
C SER A 187 3.52 -5.43 -9.32
N SER A 188 4.27 -5.02 -8.30
CA SER A 188 3.86 -3.94 -7.38
C SER A 188 4.49 -2.60 -7.78
N ARG A 189 3.74 -1.52 -7.55
CA ARG A 189 4.23 -0.14 -7.67
C ARG A 189 5.08 0.30 -6.48
N LEU A 190 4.91 -0.37 -5.32
CA LEU A 190 5.59 -0.04 -4.08
C LEU A 190 6.96 -0.71 -4.05
N THR A 191 8.03 0.08 -4.07
CA THR A 191 9.40 -0.44 -4.07
C THR A 191 9.63 -1.38 -2.89
N ALA A 192 10.02 -2.62 -3.20
CA ALA A 192 10.35 -3.66 -2.24
C ALA A 192 11.63 -3.32 -1.46
N GLY A 193 11.48 -2.50 -0.41
CA GLY A 193 12.55 -2.19 0.55
C GLY A 193 12.97 -3.39 1.41
N ALA A 194 12.19 -4.48 1.36
CA ALA A 194 12.56 -5.80 1.85
C ALA A 194 11.91 -6.84 0.94
N THR A 195 12.58 -7.98 0.74
CA THR A 195 11.97 -9.18 0.15
C THR A 195 10.82 -9.63 1.04
N VAL A 196 9.58 -9.39 0.61
CA VAL A 196 8.38 -9.89 1.28
C VAL A 196 8.34 -11.40 1.06
N GLY A 197 8.81 -12.16 2.06
CA GLY A 197 9.30 -13.52 1.88
C GLY A 197 8.34 -14.47 1.15
N ALA A 198 8.76 -14.88 -0.04
CA ALA A 198 8.43 -16.15 -0.67
C ALA A 198 9.74 -16.83 -1.11
N ALA A 199 10.53 -17.24 -0.12
CA ALA A 199 11.64 -18.15 -0.36
C ALA A 199 11.12 -19.59 -0.29
N VAL A 200 11.09 -20.25 -1.45
CA VAL A 200 10.73 -21.67 -1.71
C VAL A 200 9.24 -22.02 -1.65
#